data_AF-A0A7V0IWE5-F1
#
_entry.id   AF-A0A7V0IWE5-F1
#
_cell.length_a   1.000
_cell.length_b   1.000
_cell.length_c   1.000
_cell.angle_alpha   90.00
_cell.angle_beta   90.00
_cell.angle_gamma   90.00
#
_symmetry.space_group_name_H-M   'P 1'
#
loop_
_entity.id
_entity.type
_entity.pdbx_description
1 polymer ?
#
loop_
_entity_poly.entity_id
_entity_poly.type
_entity_poly.pdbx_seq_one_letter_code
_entity_poly.pdbx_strand_id
1 'polypeptide(L)' 'GATKTKTGLKVKAKIDKRKYPTGIKVSDQEMEKINIVKHKFHGDWNYKISKIEPLKQR' A
#
# COMPACT_ATOMS: atom_id res chain seq x y z
N GLY A 1 5.41 20.29 -11.04
CA GLY A 1 6.14 21.02 -10.00
C GLY A 1 6.48 20.07 -8.86
N ALA A 2 7.69 20.13 -8.31
CA ALA A 2 8.11 19.25 -7.21
C ALA A 2 7.67 19.83 -5.86
N THR A 3 7.00 19.02 -5.02
CA THR A 3 6.62 19.37 -3.64
C THR A 3 7.89 19.52 -2.79
N LYS A 4 8.25 20.76 -2.41
CA LYS A 4 9.40 21.04 -1.54
C LYS A 4 8.91 21.32 -0.11
N THR A 5 9.45 20.61 0.87
CA THR A 5 9.23 20.89 2.29
C THR A 5 10.11 22.07 2.73
N LYS A 6 9.68 22.87 3.72
CA LYS A 6 10.42 24.06 4.20
C LYS A 6 11.87 23.77 4.61
N THR A 7 12.13 22.58 5.12
CA THR A 7 13.46 22.12 5.58
C THR A 7 14.23 21.31 4.53
N GLY A 8 13.63 20.99 3.39
CA GLY A 8 14.18 20.08 2.39
C GLY A 8 14.15 18.61 2.86
N LEU A 9 13.77 17.69 1.96
CA LEU A 9 13.85 16.25 2.19
C LEU A 9 15.16 15.72 1.58
N LYS A 10 16.04 15.12 2.40
CA LYS A 10 17.20 14.37 1.90
C LYS A 10 16.76 12.95 1.52
N VAL A 11 16.66 12.68 0.22
CA VAL A 11 16.27 11.37 -0.31
C VAL A 11 17.53 10.56 -0.64
N LYS A 12 17.56 9.28 -0.24
CA LYS A 12 18.60 8.32 -0.63
C LYS A 12 17.93 7.14 -1.33
N ALA A 13 18.52 6.67 -2.42
CA ALA A 13 18.08 5.47 -3.13
C ALA A 13 19.18 4.41 -3.06
N LYS A 14 18.79 3.14 -2.94
CA LYS A 14 19.70 1.99 -2.97
C LYS A 14 19.06 0.88 -3.79
N ILE A 15 19.88 0.14 -4.52
CA ILE A 15 19.47 -1.08 -5.20
C ILE A 15 19.13 -2.16 -4.16
N ASP A 16 17.91 -2.68 -4.21
CA ASP A 16 17.57 -3.92 -3.54
C ASP A 16 18.00 -5.09 -4.43
N LYS A 17 18.91 -5.94 -3.92
CA LYS A 17 19.43 -7.12 -4.62
C LYS A 17 18.69 -8.40 -4.27
N ARG A 18 17.62 -8.33 -3.46
CA ARG A 18 16.80 -9.49 -3.12
C ARG A 18 16.15 -10.07 -4.37
N LYS A 19 15.99 -11.38 -4.38
CA LYS A 19 15.25 -12.10 -5.42
C LYS A 19 13.78 -12.11 -5.02
N TYR A 20 12.94 -11.53 -5.87
CA TYR A 20 11.50 -11.53 -5.68
C TYR A 20 10.87 -12.54 -6.63
N PRO A 21 10.09 -13.52 -6.12
CA PRO A 21 9.34 -14.42 -6.99
C PRO A 21 8.39 -13.63 -7.87
N THR A 22 8.38 -13.96 -9.16
CA THR A 22 7.51 -13.34 -10.16
C THR A 22 6.33 -14.27 -10.47
N GLY A 23 5.25 -13.70 -11.02
CA GLY A 23 4.08 -14.49 -11.41
C GLY A 23 3.22 -15.01 -10.25
N ILE A 24 3.41 -14.50 -9.03
CA ILE A 24 2.51 -14.81 -7.91
C ILE A 24 1.14 -14.21 -8.23
N LYS A 25 0.14 -15.06 -8.42
CA LYS A 25 -1.26 -14.67 -8.55
C LYS A 25 -1.94 -14.83 -7.19
N VAL A 26 -2.39 -13.72 -6.62
CA VAL A 26 -3.26 -13.71 -5.45
C VAL A 26 -4.69 -13.92 -5.93
N SER A 27 -5.46 -14.78 -5.26
CA SER A 27 -6.86 -14.98 -5.60
C SER A 27 -7.71 -13.77 -5.21
N ASP A 28 -8.85 -13.57 -5.87
CA ASP A 28 -9.77 -12.48 -5.54
C ASP A 28 -10.26 -12.59 -4.09
N GLN A 29 -10.52 -13.83 -3.63
CA GLN A 29 -10.91 -14.12 -2.26
C GLN A 29 -9.86 -13.71 -1.21
N GLU A 30 -8.57 -13.79 -1.55
CA GLU A 30 -7.50 -13.33 -0.66
C GLU A 30 -7.38 -11.80 -0.67
N MET A 31 -7.55 -11.18 -1.84
CA MET A 31 -7.54 -9.72 -1.97
C MET A 31 -8.72 -9.08 -1.24
N GLU A 32 -9.90 -9.69 -1.27
CA GLU A 32 -11.11 -9.23 -0.56
C GLU A 32 -10.95 -9.21 0.96
N LYS A 33 -10.08 -10.05 1.52
CA LYS A 33 -9.78 -10.06 2.96
C LYS A 33 -9.01 -8.81 3.40
N ILE A 34 -8.39 -8.09 2.47
CA ILE A 34 -7.65 -6.87 2.77
C ILE A 34 -8.64 -5.71 2.89
N ASN A 35 -8.63 -5.03 4.03
CA ASN A 35 -9.46 -3.85 4.26
C ASN A 35 -8.86 -2.61 3.54
N ILE A 36 -8.99 -2.59 2.21
CA ILE A 36 -8.50 -1.52 1.34
C ILE A 36 -9.62 -0.47 1.14
N VAL A 37 -9.35 0.76 1.56
CA VAL A 37 -10.21 1.92 1.31
C VAL A 37 -9.59 2.75 0.19
N LYS A 38 -10.26 2.79 -0.97
CA LYS A 38 -9.83 3.57 -2.13
C LYS A 38 -10.11 5.06 -1.90
N HIS A 39 -9.18 5.91 -2.30
CA HIS A 39 -9.34 7.35 -2.21
C HIS A 39 -10.26 7.89 -3.32
N LYS A 40 -10.97 9.00 -3.07
CA LYS A 40 -11.83 9.63 -4.10
C LYS A 40 -11.03 10.15 -5.31
N PHE A 41 -9.79 10.54 -5.07
CA PHE A 41 -8.86 11.01 -6.10
C PHE A 41 -7.87 9.88 -6.44
N HIS A 42 -7.99 9.33 -7.66
CA HIS A 42 -7.21 8.18 -8.15
C HIS A 42 -7.22 6.98 -7.21
N GLY A 43 -8.39 6.49 -6.80
CA GLY A 43 -8.52 5.36 -5.88
C GLY A 43 -7.98 4.02 -6.41
N ASP A 44 -7.71 3.95 -7.70
CA ASP A 44 -7.00 2.87 -8.37
C ASP A 44 -5.50 2.81 -7.97
N TRP A 45 -4.91 3.94 -7.62
CA TRP A 45 -3.51 4.06 -7.18
C TRP A 45 -3.38 4.44 -5.71
N ASN A 46 -4.23 5.36 -5.25
CA ASN A 46 -4.24 5.92 -3.92
C ASN A 46 -5.24 5.18 -3.05
N TYR A 47 -4.73 4.40 -2.12
CA TYR A 47 -5.54 3.65 -1.18
C TYR A 47 -4.95 3.68 0.23
N LYS A 48 -5.79 3.37 1.21
CA LYS A 48 -5.42 3.15 2.60
C LYS A 48 -5.76 1.72 2.99
N ILE A 49 -4.86 1.05 3.69
CA ILE A 49 -5.15 -0.22 4.35
C ILE A 49 -5.52 0.07 5.80
N SER A 50 -6.73 -0.30 6.19
CA SER A 50 -7.24 -0.13 7.56
C SER A 50 -7.08 -1.43 8.36
N LYS A 51 -7.12 -1.33 9.69
CA LYS A 51 -7.11 -2.52 10.55
C LYS A 51 -8.37 -3.35 10.25
N ILE A 52 -8.21 -4.66 10.26
CA ILE A 52 -9.35 -5.57 10.31
C ILE A 52 -9.69 -5.64 11.80
N GLU A 53 -10.83 -5.09 12.22
CA GLU A 53 -11.25 -5.24 13.60
C GLU A 53 -11.59 -6.70 13.85
N PRO A 54 -11.03 -7.34 14.91
CA PRO A 54 -11.43 -8.69 15.26
C PRO A 54 -12.91 -8.66 15.66
N LEU A 55 -13.67 -9.66 15.19
CA LEU A 55 -15.06 -9.86 15.60
C LEU A 55 -15.11 -9.84 17.13
N LYS A 56 -15.83 -8.87 17.71
CA LYS A 56 -16.13 -8.85 19.14
C LYS A 56 -16.84 -10.16 19.47
N GLN A 57 -16.16 -11.05 20.17
CA GLN A 57 -16.76 -12.26 20.69
C GLN A 57 -17.81 -11.83 21.73
N ARG A 58 -19.07 -12.19 21.47
CA ARG A 58 -20.16 -12.08 22.43
C ARG A 58 -20.10 -13.26 23.41
#